data_AF-A0A1F3B2Y1-F1
#
_entry.id   AF-A0A1F3B2Y1-F1
#
_cell.length_a   1.000
_cell.length_b   1.000
_cell.length_c   1.000
_cell.angle_alpha   90.00
_cell.angle_beta   90.00
_cell.angle_gamma   90.00
#
_symmetry.space_group_name_H-M   'P 1'
#
loop_
_entity.id
_entity.type
_entity.pdbx_description
1 polymer ?
#
loop_
_entity_poly.entity_id
_entity_poly.type
_entity_poly.pdbx_seq_one_letter_code
_entity_poly.pdbx_strand_id
1 'polypeptide(L)'
;MVINSYEEIAEFWDTHSLADYWDQTEPAAFEISPELRRRYLVAVEPDLLSRLRQAAHARGVSTESLINLLLEQRLREIESA
;
A
#
# COMPACT_ATOMS: atom_id res chain seq x y z
N MET A 1 -29.02 -1.08 -19.74
CA MET A 1 -27.99 -0.05 -19.93
C MET A 1 -26.99 -0.59 -20.95
N VAL A 2 -26.77 0.08 -22.08
CA VAL A 2 -25.73 -0.30 -23.05
C VAL A 2 -24.59 0.68 -22.85
N ILE A 3 -23.45 0.21 -22.36
CA ILE A 3 -22.24 1.00 -22.20
C ILE A 3 -21.16 0.42 -23.10
N ASN A 4 -20.50 1.27 -23.88
CA ASN A 4 -19.56 0.84 -24.91
C ASN A 4 -18.10 1.17 -24.57
N SER A 5 -17.82 1.89 -23.48
CA SER A 5 -16.46 2.20 -23.03
C SER A 5 -16.35 2.32 -21.51
N TYR A 6 -15.11 2.25 -20.98
CA TYR A 6 -14.87 2.47 -19.55
C TYR A 6 -15.10 3.93 -19.14
N GLU A 7 -14.81 4.89 -20.02
CA GLU A 7 -15.07 6.31 -19.79
C GLU A 7 -16.58 6.59 -19.62
N GLU A 8 -17.43 5.97 -20.45
CA GLU A 8 -18.88 6.09 -20.34
C GLU A 8 -19.43 5.54 -19.02
N ILE A 9 -18.83 4.47 -18.48
CA ILE A 9 -19.19 3.94 -17.14
C ILE A 9 -18.86 4.97 -16.06
N ALA A 10 -17.68 5.59 -16.13
CA ALA A 10 -17.23 6.58 -15.16
C ALA A 10 -18.15 7.81 -15.16
N GLU A 11 -18.43 8.39 -16.34
CA GLU A 11 -19.32 9.56 -16.46
C GLU A 11 -20.74 9.29 -15.95
N PHE A 12 -21.25 8.07 -16.15
CA PHE A 12 -22.54 7.66 -15.60
C PHE A 12 -22.53 7.65 -14.06
N TRP A 13 -21.53 7.03 -13.45
CA TRP A 13 -21.44 6.94 -11.98
C TRP A 13 -20.98 8.25 -11.29
N ASP A 14 -20.38 9.19 -12.02
CA ASP A 14 -20.11 10.54 -11.51
C ASP A 14 -21.40 11.32 -11.20
N THR A 15 -22.50 10.97 -11.88
CA THR A 15 -23.79 11.66 -11.78
C THR A 15 -24.87 10.83 -11.10
N HIS A 16 -24.67 9.51 -10.92
CA HIS A 16 -25.63 8.58 -10.35
C HIS A 16 -25.10 7.95 -9.07
N SER A 17 -25.93 7.86 -8.03
CA SER A 17 -25.55 7.21 -6.78
C SER A 17 -25.71 5.69 -6.88
N LEU A 18 -24.71 4.94 -6.42
CA LEU A 18 -24.82 3.47 -6.30
C LEU A 18 -26.01 3.05 -5.41
N ALA A 19 -26.36 3.87 -4.42
CA ALA A 19 -27.48 3.59 -3.52
C ALA A 19 -28.82 3.47 -4.27
N ASP A 20 -29.00 4.21 -5.36
CA ASP A 20 -30.26 4.22 -6.13
C ASP A 20 -30.48 2.91 -6.91
N TYR A 21 -29.43 2.09 -7.02
CA TYR A 21 -29.44 0.81 -7.74
C TYR A 21 -29.08 -0.37 -6.83
N TRP A 22 -29.06 -0.18 -5.50
CA TRP A 22 -28.59 -1.19 -4.54
C TRP A 22 -29.34 -2.54 -4.68
N ASP A 23 -30.66 -2.51 -4.87
CA ASP A 23 -31.51 -3.69 -5.05
C ASP A 23 -31.26 -4.43 -6.39
N GLN A 24 -30.51 -3.81 -7.31
CA GLN A 24 -30.09 -4.40 -8.58
C GLN A 24 -28.64 -4.89 -8.55
N THR A 25 -27.93 -4.72 -7.43
CA THR A 25 -26.56 -5.21 -7.24
C THR A 25 -26.53 -6.59 -6.60
N GLU A 26 -25.46 -7.34 -6.86
CA GLU A 26 -25.17 -8.61 -6.20
C GLU A 26 -23.84 -8.52 -5.46
N PRO A 27 -23.65 -9.26 -4.35
CA PRO A 27 -22.37 -9.31 -3.66
C PRO A 27 -21.25 -9.79 -4.58
N ALA A 28 -20.24 -8.94 -4.80
CA ALA A 28 -19.06 -9.33 -5.53
C ALA A 28 -18.16 -10.20 -4.63
N ALA A 29 -17.97 -11.47 -5.01
CA ALA A 29 -16.95 -12.32 -4.41
C ALA A 29 -15.57 -11.90 -4.94
N PHE A 30 -14.67 -11.51 -4.05
CA PHE A 30 -13.27 -11.28 -4.38
C PHE A 30 -12.38 -12.10 -3.46
N GLU A 31 -11.39 -12.76 -4.05
CA GLU A 31 -10.37 -13.49 -3.31
C GLU A 31 -9.18 -12.57 -3.06
N ILE A 32 -8.87 -12.36 -1.78
CA ILE A 32 -7.64 -11.69 -1.38
C ILE A 32 -6.52 -12.72 -1.53
N SER A 33 -5.59 -12.49 -2.47
CA SER A 33 -4.46 -13.39 -2.70
C SER A 33 -3.73 -13.71 -1.38
N PRO A 34 -3.49 -14.99 -1.05
CA PRO A 34 -2.72 -15.37 0.15
C PRO A 34 -1.30 -14.78 0.18
N GLU A 35 -0.78 -14.43 -1.01
CA GLU A 35 0.52 -13.80 -1.23
C GLU A 35 0.53 -12.30 -0.90
N LEU A 36 -0.60 -11.71 -0.50
CA LEU A 36 -0.62 -10.37 0.09
C LEU A 36 0.22 -10.42 1.38
N ARG A 37 1.52 -10.16 1.19
CA ARG A 37 2.54 -10.17 2.24
C ARG A 37 1.97 -9.38 3.40
N ARG A 38 1.92 -10.00 4.59
CA ARG A 38 1.65 -9.28 5.83
C ARG A 38 2.65 -8.14 5.92
N ARG A 39 2.16 -6.91 5.71
CA ARG A 39 2.96 -5.71 5.91
C ARG A 39 2.95 -5.42 7.39
N TYR A 40 4.07 -5.64 8.04
CA TYR A 40 4.26 -5.21 9.42
C TYR A 40 4.53 -3.71 9.40
N LEU A 41 3.61 -2.94 9.99
CA LEU A 41 3.74 -1.49 10.08
C LEU A 41 4.36 -1.14 11.42
N VAL A 42 5.45 -0.38 11.37
CA VAL A 42 6.12 0.18 12.55
C VAL A 42 6.09 1.69 12.42
N ALA A 43 5.61 2.38 13.45
CA ALA A 43 5.62 3.83 13.49
C ALA A 43 7.08 4.31 13.60
N VAL A 44 7.47 5.22 12.69
CA VAL A 44 8.79 5.85 12.67
C VAL A 44 8.58 7.35 12.80
N GLU A 45 9.41 8.00 13.60
CA GLU A 45 9.38 9.45 13.77
C GLU A 45 9.60 10.16 12.41
N PRO A 46 8.82 11.22 12.08
CA PRO A 46 8.87 11.89 10.77
C PRO A 46 10.26 12.35 10.31
N ASP A 47 11.04 13.00 11.18
CA ASP A 47 12.36 13.52 10.83
C ASP A 47 13.36 12.37 10.59
N LEU A 48 13.29 11.31 11.40
CA LEU A 48 14.05 10.08 11.20
C LEU A 48 13.72 9.44 9.86
N LEU A 49 12.43 9.31 9.51
CA LEU A 49 12.02 8.75 8.22
C LEU A 49 12.52 9.61 7.05
N SER A 50 12.48 10.93 7.19
CA SER A 50 13.01 11.87 6.18
C SER A 50 14.50 11.63 5.92
N ARG A 51 15.30 11.51 6.99
CA ARG A 51 16.74 11.22 6.91
C ARG A 51 17.02 9.85 6.32
N LEU A 52 16.24 8.83 6.69
CA LEU A 52 16.35 7.47 6.14
C LEU A 52 16.04 7.45 4.64
N ARG A 53 15.02 8.19 4.19
CA ARG A 53 14.69 8.31 2.76
C ARG A 53 15.82 8.95 1.96
N GLN A 54 16.39 10.05 2.45
CA GLN A 54 17.53 10.71 1.80
C GLN A 54 18.74 9.77 1.74
N ALA A 55 19.03 9.06 2.83
CA ALA A 55 20.15 8.12 2.91
C ALA A 55 19.97 6.91 1.98
N ALA A 56 18.74 6.41 1.82
CA ALA A 56 18.40 5.31 0.91
C ALA A 56 18.52 5.75 -0.56
N HIS A 57 17.99 6.94 -0.87
CA HIS A 57 18.07 7.52 -2.21
C HIS A 57 19.52 7.73 -2.66
N ALA A 58 20.37 8.30 -1.79
CA ALA A 58 21.80 8.49 -2.07
C ALA A 58 22.56 7.18 -2.32
N ARG A 59 22.03 6.04 -1.85
CA ARG A 59 22.60 4.70 -2.01
C ARG A 59 21.94 3.89 -3.14
N GLY A 60 20.93 4.44 -3.82
CA GLY A 60 20.19 3.74 -4.87
C GLY A 60 19.37 2.55 -4.38
N VAL A 61 19.01 2.51 -3.10
CA VAL A 61 18.20 1.43 -2.49
C VAL A 61 16.86 1.95 -1.98
N SER A 62 15.91 1.05 -1.76
CA SER A 62 14.63 1.41 -1.14
C SER A 62 14.81 1.76 0.34
N THR A 63 13.94 2.61 0.87
CA THR A 63 13.93 2.95 2.31
C THR A 63 13.70 1.71 3.17
N GLU A 64 12.83 0.80 2.73
CA GLU A 64 12.58 -0.48 3.40
C GLU A 64 13.85 -1.35 3.48
N SER A 65 14.56 -1.51 2.36
CA SER A 65 15.81 -2.28 2.31
C SER A 65 16.87 -1.70 3.23
N LEU A 66 17.01 -0.37 3.26
CA LEU A 66 17.95 0.31 4.16
C LEU A 66 17.57 0.09 5.63
N ILE A 67 16.29 0.25 5.98
CA ILE A 67 15.81 0.04 7.34
C ILE A 67 16.07 -1.39 7.79
N ASN A 68 15.72 -2.39 6.98
CA ASN A 68 15.92 -3.80 7.33
C ASN A 68 17.40 -4.11 7.57
N LEU A 69 18.29 -3.64 6.69
CA LEU A 69 19.75 -3.82 6.86
C LEU A 69 20.25 -3.21 8.17
N LEU A 70 19.84 -1.97 8.48
CA LEU A 70 20.25 -1.28 9.70
C LEU A 70 19.72 -2.00 10.95
N LEU A 71 18.47 -2.47 10.93
CA LEU A 71 17.89 -3.23 12.04
C LEU A 71 18.62 -4.55 12.27
N GLU A 72 18.95 -5.30 11.22
CA GLU A 72 19.73 -6.54 11.31
C GLU A 72 21.15 -6.32 11.87
N GLN A 73 21.80 -5.21 11.50
CA GLN A 73 23.10 -4.85 12.06
C GLN A 73 23.00 -4.56 13.55
N ARG A 74 22.03 -3.71 13.94
CA ARG A 74 21.83 -3.34 15.36
C ARG A 74 21.39 -4.52 16.20
N LEU A 75 20.59 -5.44 15.66
CA LEU A 75 20.15 -6.63 16.38
C LEU A 75 21.35 -7.55 16.69
N ARG A 76 22.24 -7.77 15.72
CA ARG A 76 23.48 -8.54 15.94
C ARG A 76 24.39 -7.94 17.01
N GLU A 77 24.49 -6.61 17.07
CA GLU A 77 25.27 -5.93 18.10
C GLU A 77 24.65 -6.10 19.49
N ILE A 78 23.32 -6.09 19.59
CA ILE A 78 22.60 -6.28 20.85
C ILE A 78 22.69 -7.74 21.32
N GLU A 79 22.60 -8.71 20.42
CA GLU A 79 22.68 -10.14 20.73
C GLU A 79 24.09 -10.62 21.11
N SER A 80 25.11 -9.85 20.73
CA SER A 80 26.52 -10.14 21.05
C SER A 80 27.04 -9.41 22.29
N ALA A 81 26.21 -8.59 22.94
CA ALA A 81 26.49 -7.89 24.19
C ALA A 81 25.88 -8.63 25.40
#